data_AF-A0A6C0B0J7-F1
#
_entry.id   AF-A0A6C0B0J7-F1
#
_cell.length_a   1.000
_cell.length_b   1.000
_cell.length_c   1.000
_cell.angle_alpha   90.00
_cell.angle_beta   90.00
_cell.angle_gamma   90.00
#
_symmetry.space_group_name_H-M   'P 1'
#
loop_
_entity.id
_entity.type
_entity.pdbx_description
1 polymer ?
#
loop_
_entity_poly.entity_id
_entity_poly.type
_entity_poly.pdbx_seq_one_letter_code
_entity_poly.pdbx_strand_id
1 'polypeptide(L)'
;MKTFNWEQYIQNYPDLSGFTREKAIRHYNRFGKKENRTDSVLPDFNNGIISGEKIQLRCDYFIGTLYDINSNPLIKLEVHKFPEKWLKFSSDVKKECKIFCYTHRMFEFMDLLHGIEFPFDIYFHNSDENFTEEMYQTLKKVPFVKQIYSQNNTVKEVITLPIGQANSSWKHGNSKILGDKMKCIEKSMDCVEKTMGIFLNFNITTPKRVGLRDILNFIPWVENKEYQEYIDTLAKYRFCICVEGNGLDTHRFWECVYLKVIPICVKNKWTEIMKDKVHMILLDKWEDLKDYPLNYTWREYQCIDI
;
A
#
# COMPACT_ATOMS: atom_id res chain seq x y z
N MET A 1 -18.50 -5.94 -25.54
CA MET A 1 -17.67 -7.06 -25.05
C MET A 1 -16.22 -6.62 -25.05
N LYS A 2 -15.49 -6.74 -23.93
CA LYS A 2 -14.06 -6.40 -23.88
C LYS A 2 -13.29 -7.40 -24.72
N THR A 3 -12.54 -6.93 -25.71
CA THR A 3 -11.66 -7.75 -26.56
C THR A 3 -10.45 -8.23 -25.75
N PHE A 4 -10.12 -9.51 -25.82
CA PHE A 4 -8.96 -10.09 -25.13
C PHE A 4 -7.64 -9.44 -25.57
N ASN A 5 -6.89 -8.88 -24.63
CA ASN A 5 -5.61 -8.21 -24.86
C ASN A 5 -4.45 -9.20 -24.75
N TRP A 6 -4.12 -9.86 -25.86
CA TRP A 6 -3.09 -10.91 -25.91
C TRP A 6 -1.68 -10.40 -25.58
N GLU A 7 -1.36 -9.15 -25.88
CA GLU A 7 -0.05 -8.55 -25.57
C GLU A 7 0.11 -8.39 -24.06
N GLN A 8 -0.90 -7.83 -23.40
CA GLN A 8 -0.94 -7.72 -21.94
C GLN A 8 -0.92 -9.10 -21.28
N TYR A 9 -1.64 -10.06 -21.84
CA TYR A 9 -1.64 -11.44 -21.35
C TYR A 9 -0.24 -12.07 -21.40
N ILE A 10 0.52 -11.92 -22.48
CA ILE A 10 1.90 -12.44 -22.54
C ILE A 10 2.80 -11.66 -21.57
N GLN A 11 2.64 -10.34 -21.47
CA GLN A 11 3.42 -9.51 -20.56
C GLN A 11 3.22 -9.92 -19.10
N ASN A 12 2.01 -10.33 -18.74
CA ASN A 12 1.66 -10.78 -17.39
C ASN A 12 2.32 -12.11 -17.00
N TYR A 13 2.65 -12.97 -17.96
CA TYR A 13 3.08 -14.35 -17.72
C TYR A 13 4.36 -14.67 -18.51
N PRO A 14 5.55 -14.50 -17.90
CA PRO A 14 6.84 -14.67 -18.58
C PRO A 14 7.07 -16.05 -19.22
N ASP A 15 6.40 -17.10 -18.72
CA ASP A 15 6.40 -18.45 -19.30
C ASP A 15 5.77 -18.50 -20.70
N LEU A 16 5.00 -17.48 -21.07
CA LEU A 16 4.37 -17.33 -22.39
C LEU A 16 5.19 -16.44 -23.34
N SER A 17 6.41 -16.04 -22.94
CA SER A 17 7.29 -15.23 -23.77
C SER A 17 7.50 -15.86 -25.15
N GLY A 18 7.35 -15.05 -26.22
CA GLY A 18 7.45 -15.51 -27.61
C GLY A 18 6.18 -16.14 -28.19
N PHE A 19 5.06 -16.15 -27.47
CA PHE A 19 3.78 -16.57 -28.03
C PHE A 19 3.29 -15.56 -29.09
N THR A 20 2.72 -16.07 -30.18
CA THR A 20 1.96 -15.24 -31.12
C THR A 20 0.57 -14.97 -30.56
N ARG A 21 -0.15 -14.00 -31.14
CA ARG A 21 -1.56 -13.73 -30.81
C ARG A 21 -2.43 -15.00 -30.80
N GLU A 22 -2.35 -15.84 -31.82
CA GLU A 22 -3.14 -17.07 -31.90
C GLU A 22 -2.76 -18.05 -30.79
N LYS A 23 -1.47 -18.18 -30.47
CA LYS A 23 -0.98 -19.06 -29.40
C LYS A 23 -1.44 -18.57 -28.02
N ALA A 24 -1.36 -17.26 -27.76
CA ALA A 24 -1.81 -16.65 -26.51
C ALA A 24 -3.33 -16.81 -26.31
N ILE A 25 -4.14 -16.54 -27.35
CA ILE A 25 -5.60 -16.75 -27.30
C ILE A 25 -5.94 -18.22 -27.08
N ARG A 26 -5.27 -19.14 -27.77
CA ARG A 26 -5.49 -20.59 -27.62
C ARG A 26 -5.12 -21.05 -26.22
N HIS A 27 -3.99 -20.61 -25.69
CA HIS A 27 -3.56 -20.91 -24.33
C HIS A 27 -4.56 -20.39 -23.31
N TYR A 28 -4.97 -19.13 -23.42
CA TYR A 28 -5.92 -18.52 -22.50
C TYR A 28 -7.24 -19.29 -22.44
N ASN A 29 -7.80 -19.64 -23.61
CA ASN A 29 -9.06 -20.37 -23.67
C ASN A 29 -8.95 -21.83 -23.18
N ARG A 30 -7.81 -22.49 -23.39
CA ARG A 30 -7.62 -23.90 -23.03
C ARG A 30 -7.19 -24.09 -21.58
N PHE A 31 -6.32 -23.23 -21.08
CA PHE A 31 -5.65 -23.34 -19.79
C PHE A 31 -5.84 -22.09 -18.94
N GLY A 32 -5.58 -20.91 -19.51
CA GLY A 32 -5.54 -19.65 -18.76
C GLY A 32 -6.79 -19.36 -17.92
N LYS A 33 -8.00 -19.59 -18.44
CA LYS A 33 -9.24 -19.42 -17.67
C LYS A 33 -9.35 -20.33 -16.45
N LYS A 34 -8.84 -21.57 -16.55
CA LYS A 34 -8.84 -22.56 -15.45
C LYS A 34 -7.73 -22.28 -14.44
N GLU A 35 -6.62 -21.74 -14.93
CA GLU A 35 -5.49 -21.27 -14.13
C GLU A 35 -5.71 -19.86 -13.57
N ASN A 36 -6.92 -19.30 -13.75
CA ASN A 36 -7.29 -17.94 -13.36
C ASN A 36 -6.35 -16.83 -13.88
N ARG A 37 -5.65 -17.08 -14.99
CA ARG A 37 -4.83 -16.07 -15.66
C ARG A 37 -5.71 -14.97 -16.24
N THR A 38 -5.16 -13.78 -16.43
CA THR A 38 -5.88 -12.58 -16.92
C THR A 38 -5.07 -11.77 -17.92
N ASP A 39 -5.76 -11.14 -18.87
CA ASP A 39 -5.22 -10.15 -19.81
C ASP A 39 -5.39 -8.70 -19.32
N SER A 40 -5.88 -8.53 -18.10
CA SER A 40 -5.88 -7.23 -17.42
C SER A 40 -4.46 -6.86 -17.00
N VAL A 41 -4.12 -5.57 -17.00
CA VAL A 41 -2.82 -5.08 -16.53
C VAL A 41 -2.57 -5.60 -15.11
N LEU A 42 -1.56 -6.46 -14.93
CA LEU A 42 -1.09 -6.82 -13.60
C LEU A 42 -0.24 -5.68 -13.04
N PRO A 43 -0.23 -5.46 -11.71
CA PRO A 43 0.66 -4.47 -11.12
C PRO A 43 2.12 -4.76 -11.51
N ASP A 44 2.88 -3.73 -11.89
CA ASP A 44 4.33 -3.89 -12.03
C ASP A 44 4.92 -4.06 -10.62
N PHE A 45 5.31 -5.29 -10.27
CA PHE A 45 5.84 -5.61 -8.96
C PHE A 45 7.27 -5.08 -8.74
N ASN A 46 7.99 -4.72 -9.81
CA ASN A 46 9.41 -4.37 -9.80
C ASN A 46 9.68 -2.86 -9.82
N ASN A 47 8.65 -2.01 -9.86
CA ASN A 47 8.77 -0.56 -9.91
C ASN A 47 9.08 0.14 -8.57
N GLY A 48 9.45 -0.60 -7.52
CA GLY A 48 9.71 -0.04 -6.17
C GLY A 48 8.47 0.48 -5.43
N ILE A 49 7.29 0.46 -6.04
CA ILE A 49 6.04 0.87 -5.39
C ILE A 49 5.58 -0.21 -4.44
N ILE A 50 5.22 0.15 -3.21
CA ILE A 50 4.65 -0.77 -2.23
C ILE A 50 3.13 -0.68 -2.32
N SER A 51 2.47 -1.83 -2.19
CA SER A 51 1.02 -1.91 -1.98
C SER A 51 0.75 -3.13 -1.11
N GLY A 52 -0.42 -3.17 -0.47
CA GLY A 52 -0.74 -4.33 0.35
C GLY A 52 -0.93 -5.61 -0.46
N GLU A 53 -1.38 -5.54 -1.72
CA GLU A 53 -1.32 -6.68 -2.65
C GLU A 53 0.10 -7.24 -2.77
N LYS A 54 1.12 -6.39 -2.95
CA LYS A 54 2.52 -6.87 -3.03
C LYS A 54 3.00 -7.49 -1.72
N ILE A 55 2.61 -6.90 -0.58
CA ILE A 55 2.97 -7.42 0.75
C ILE A 55 2.34 -8.79 0.98
N GLN A 56 1.05 -8.94 0.66
CA GLN A 56 0.34 -10.22 0.73
C GLN A 56 1.01 -11.29 -0.11
N LEU A 57 1.37 -10.96 -1.36
CA LEU A 57 2.00 -11.92 -2.29
C LEU A 57 3.40 -12.36 -1.85
N ARG A 58 4.12 -11.54 -1.07
CA ARG A 58 5.44 -11.86 -0.50
C ARG A 58 5.39 -12.74 0.75
N CYS A 59 4.21 -12.90 1.36
CA CYS A 59 4.03 -13.82 2.48
C CYS A 59 3.89 -15.26 1.97
N ASP A 60 4.34 -16.22 2.79
CA ASP A 60 4.26 -17.64 2.49
C ASP A 60 2.85 -18.19 2.73
N TYR A 61 2.20 -17.71 3.79
CA TYR A 61 0.84 -18.11 4.18
C TYR A 61 -0.05 -16.93 4.47
N PHE A 62 -1.35 -17.17 4.37
CA PHE A 62 -2.39 -16.19 4.66
C PHE A 62 -3.39 -16.73 5.68
N ILE A 63 -3.70 -15.91 6.68
CA ILE A 63 -4.75 -16.13 7.65
C ILE A 63 -5.93 -15.21 7.34
N GLY A 64 -7.09 -15.81 7.03
CA GLY A 64 -8.34 -15.10 6.83
C GLY A 64 -9.47 -16.01 6.38
N THR A 65 -10.60 -15.41 6.04
CA THR A 65 -11.82 -16.10 5.65
C THR A 65 -11.89 -16.41 4.15
N LEU A 66 -12.85 -17.22 3.72
CA LEU A 66 -13.12 -17.40 2.28
C LEU A 66 -13.55 -16.08 1.59
N TYR A 67 -14.21 -15.18 2.33
CA TYR A 67 -14.57 -13.86 1.81
C TYR A 67 -13.32 -13.03 1.50
N ASP A 68 -12.35 -13.07 2.40
CA ASP A 68 -11.06 -12.39 2.30
C ASP A 68 -10.26 -12.83 1.05
N ILE A 69 -10.25 -14.15 0.77
CA ILE A 69 -9.66 -14.73 -0.45
C ILE A 69 -10.32 -14.13 -1.70
N ASN A 70 -11.65 -14.15 -1.71
CA ASN A 70 -12.42 -13.85 -2.91
C ASN A 70 -12.54 -12.35 -3.21
N SER A 71 -12.27 -11.50 -2.22
CA SER A 71 -12.40 -10.04 -2.34
C SER A 71 -11.23 -9.40 -3.10
N ASN A 72 -10.06 -10.03 -3.14
CA ASN A 72 -8.90 -9.53 -3.87
C ASN A 72 -8.61 -10.43 -5.09
N PRO A 73 -8.74 -9.91 -6.33
CA PRO A 73 -8.55 -10.71 -7.54
C PRO A 73 -7.20 -11.40 -7.66
N LEU A 74 -6.13 -10.81 -7.11
CA LEU A 74 -4.78 -11.38 -7.14
C LEU A 74 -4.61 -12.47 -6.09
N ILE A 75 -5.10 -12.23 -4.87
CA ILE A 75 -5.01 -13.21 -3.77
C ILE A 75 -5.92 -14.41 -4.02
N LYS A 76 -7.01 -14.22 -4.76
CA LYS A 76 -7.85 -15.32 -5.26
C LYS A 76 -7.10 -16.30 -6.16
N LEU A 77 -5.99 -15.90 -6.78
CA LEU A 77 -5.13 -16.81 -7.55
C LEU A 77 -4.22 -17.66 -6.65
N GLU A 78 -4.02 -17.22 -5.41
CA GLU A 78 -3.07 -17.75 -4.45
C GLU A 78 -3.75 -18.59 -3.36
N VAL A 79 -4.85 -19.26 -3.70
CA VAL A 79 -5.62 -20.08 -2.74
C VAL A 79 -4.78 -21.13 -2.01
N HIS A 80 -3.69 -21.59 -2.64
CA HIS A 80 -2.75 -22.54 -2.04
C HIS A 80 -1.96 -21.97 -0.84
N LYS A 81 -1.90 -20.65 -0.69
CA LYS A 81 -1.33 -19.97 0.49
C LYS A 81 -2.31 -19.92 1.68
N PHE A 82 -3.57 -20.28 1.43
CA PHE A 82 -4.59 -20.46 2.46
C PHE A 82 -4.65 -21.94 2.83
N PRO A 83 -4.30 -22.32 4.04
CA PRO A 83 -4.34 -23.73 4.41
C PRO A 83 -5.78 -24.22 4.58
N GLU A 84 -6.20 -25.13 3.68
CA GLU A 84 -7.57 -25.67 3.59
C GLU A 84 -8.04 -26.39 4.87
N LYS A 85 -7.09 -26.99 5.60
CA LYS A 85 -7.18 -27.42 7.00
C LYS A 85 -5.77 -27.32 7.55
N TRP A 86 -5.56 -26.62 8.66
CA TRP A 86 -4.26 -26.46 9.35
C TRP A 86 -3.69 -27.78 9.92
N LEU A 87 -4.14 -28.93 9.42
CA LEU A 87 -3.69 -30.26 9.78
C LEU A 87 -2.31 -30.50 9.17
N LYS A 88 -1.33 -30.31 10.04
CA LYS A 88 0.08 -30.66 9.89
C LYS A 88 0.80 -29.74 8.92
N PHE A 89 1.35 -28.66 9.47
CA PHE A 89 2.63 -28.16 8.98
C PHE A 89 3.58 -29.36 8.90
N SER A 90 3.77 -29.88 7.69
CA SER A 90 4.73 -30.95 7.42
C SER A 90 6.13 -30.39 7.65
N SER A 91 7.09 -31.29 7.80
CA SER A 91 8.53 -31.08 7.97
C SER A 91 9.23 -30.17 6.93
N ASP A 92 8.50 -29.55 6.01
CA ASP A 92 9.01 -28.73 4.90
C ASP A 92 8.87 -27.21 5.14
N VAL A 93 8.56 -26.80 6.38
CA VAL A 93 8.45 -25.37 6.73
C VAL A 93 9.78 -24.67 6.49
N LYS A 94 9.74 -23.59 5.70
CA LYS A 94 10.89 -22.73 5.43
C LYS A 94 11.46 -22.17 6.75
N LYS A 95 12.78 -22.02 6.79
CA LYS A 95 13.55 -21.50 7.94
C LYS A 95 13.07 -20.11 8.42
N GLU A 96 12.43 -19.35 7.54
CA GLU A 96 11.79 -18.07 7.79
C GLU A 96 10.39 -18.09 7.16
N CYS A 97 9.36 -18.24 7.99
CA CYS A 97 7.97 -18.31 7.55
C CYS A 97 7.29 -16.95 7.73
N LYS A 98 6.71 -16.40 6.66
CA LYS A 98 6.00 -15.11 6.68
C LYS A 98 4.49 -15.34 6.58
N ILE A 99 3.76 -14.86 7.57
CA ILE A 99 2.31 -15.05 7.67
C ILE A 99 1.61 -13.70 7.56
N PHE A 100 0.70 -13.59 6.60
CA PHE A 100 -0.17 -12.43 6.46
C PHE A 100 -1.45 -12.59 7.26
N CYS A 101 -1.93 -11.52 7.89
CA CYS A 101 -3.27 -11.41 8.46
C CYS A 101 -3.82 -9.99 8.26
N TYR A 102 -5.11 -9.81 7.99
CA TYR A 102 -5.70 -8.48 8.05
C TYR A 102 -5.75 -7.99 9.51
N THR A 103 -5.47 -6.71 9.76
CA THR A 103 -5.49 -6.15 11.13
C THR A 103 -6.82 -6.42 11.86
N HIS A 104 -7.95 -6.19 11.19
CA HIS A 104 -9.30 -6.40 11.74
C HIS A 104 -9.69 -7.87 11.98
N ARG A 105 -8.85 -8.82 11.52
CA ARG A 105 -9.07 -10.26 11.69
C ARG A 105 -8.20 -10.86 12.80
N MET A 106 -7.27 -10.09 13.38
CA MET A 106 -6.29 -10.65 14.32
C MET A 106 -6.95 -11.47 15.44
N PHE A 107 -7.95 -10.88 16.11
CA PHE A 107 -8.61 -11.54 17.25
C PHE A 107 -9.40 -12.78 16.85
N GLU A 108 -9.99 -12.81 15.66
CA GLU A 108 -10.73 -13.96 15.12
C GLU A 108 -9.84 -15.19 14.96
N PHE A 109 -8.56 -15.00 14.66
CA PHE A 109 -7.61 -16.07 14.39
C PHE A 109 -6.56 -16.26 15.48
N MET A 110 -6.82 -15.80 16.71
CA MET A 110 -5.86 -15.96 17.82
C MET A 110 -5.60 -17.42 18.17
N ASP A 111 -6.63 -18.26 18.27
CA ASP A 111 -6.45 -19.69 18.59
C ASP A 111 -5.58 -20.38 17.55
N LEU A 112 -5.77 -20.02 16.30
CA LEU A 112 -4.95 -20.50 15.20
C LEU A 112 -3.50 -20.05 15.34
N LEU A 113 -3.25 -18.76 15.60
CA LEU A 113 -1.91 -18.22 15.80
C LEU A 113 -1.18 -18.93 16.95
N HIS A 114 -1.89 -19.24 18.05
CA HIS A 114 -1.32 -20.00 19.18
C HIS A 114 -0.99 -21.45 18.84
N GLY A 115 -1.67 -22.05 17.87
CA GLY A 115 -1.42 -23.41 17.41
C GLY A 115 -0.22 -23.56 16.48
N ILE A 116 0.47 -22.46 16.14
CA ILE A 116 1.66 -22.51 15.27
C ILE A 116 2.87 -22.94 16.10
N GLU A 117 3.52 -24.06 15.71
CA GLU A 117 4.59 -24.71 16.48
C GLU A 117 6.02 -24.44 15.94
N PHE A 118 6.18 -23.43 15.09
CA PHE A 118 7.48 -23.05 14.51
C PHE A 118 7.64 -21.54 14.43
N PRO A 119 8.87 -21.00 14.42
CA PRO A 119 9.09 -19.55 14.36
C PRO A 119 8.61 -18.87 13.08
N PHE A 120 7.89 -17.74 13.22
CA PHE A 120 7.34 -17.00 12.09
C PHE A 120 7.33 -15.48 12.31
N ASP A 121 7.32 -14.76 11.19
CA ASP A 121 7.08 -13.32 11.13
C ASP A 121 5.62 -13.08 10.74
N ILE A 122 4.97 -12.12 11.39
CA ILE A 122 3.56 -11.80 11.13
C ILE A 122 3.39 -10.39 10.55
N TYR A 123 2.59 -10.30 9.50
CA TYR A 123 2.35 -9.08 8.72
C TYR A 123 0.88 -8.69 8.78
N PHE A 124 0.59 -7.53 9.36
CA PHE A 124 -0.73 -6.92 9.39
C PHE A 124 -0.83 -5.78 8.37
N HIS A 125 -1.73 -5.91 7.39
CA HIS A 125 -1.90 -4.90 6.35
C HIS A 125 -3.29 -4.95 5.73
N ASN A 126 -3.57 -4.06 4.78
CA ASN A 126 -4.80 -3.98 3.98
C ASN A 126 -6.05 -3.92 4.85
N SER A 127 -5.97 -3.11 5.90
CA SER A 127 -7.07 -2.84 6.82
C SER A 127 -7.07 -1.36 7.14
N ASP A 128 -8.25 -0.77 7.28
CA ASP A 128 -8.40 0.60 7.77
C ASP A 128 -8.13 0.70 9.28
N GLU A 129 -8.19 -0.43 10.00
CA GLU A 129 -7.93 -0.47 11.44
C GLU A 129 -6.47 -0.22 11.80
N ASN A 130 -6.27 0.45 12.93
CA ASN A 130 -4.96 0.69 13.51
C ASN A 130 -4.48 -0.54 14.29
N PHE A 131 -3.18 -0.81 14.20
CA PHE A 131 -2.56 -1.80 15.08
C PHE A 131 -2.19 -1.15 16.41
N THR A 132 -2.74 -1.69 17.50
CA THR A 132 -2.72 -1.07 18.83
C THR A 132 -1.79 -1.77 19.81
N GLU A 133 -1.55 -1.11 20.95
CA GLU A 133 -0.80 -1.70 22.07
C GLU A 133 -1.44 -2.99 22.59
N GLU A 134 -2.77 -3.06 22.64
CA GLU A 134 -3.50 -4.27 23.05
C GLU A 134 -3.20 -5.44 22.12
N MET A 135 -3.18 -5.19 20.81
CA MET A 135 -2.83 -6.18 19.80
C MET A 135 -1.37 -6.63 19.97
N TYR A 136 -0.44 -5.69 20.18
CA TYR A 136 0.96 -6.02 20.45
C TYR A 136 1.13 -6.93 21.67
N GLN A 137 0.54 -6.55 22.81
CA GLN A 137 0.62 -7.32 24.05
C GLN A 137 -0.05 -8.70 23.93
N THR A 138 -1.07 -8.81 23.10
CA THR A 138 -1.73 -10.09 22.80
C THR A 138 -0.81 -10.99 21.96
N LEU A 139 -0.19 -10.48 20.91
CA LEU A 139 0.75 -11.25 20.07
C LEU A 139 2.02 -11.66 20.81
N LYS A 140 2.47 -10.86 21.78
CA LYS A 140 3.62 -11.21 22.64
C LYS A 140 3.41 -12.50 23.44
N LYS A 141 2.16 -12.94 23.61
CA LYS A 141 1.80 -14.20 24.27
C LYS A 141 1.70 -15.38 23.30
N VAL A 142 1.64 -15.11 21.99
CA VAL A 142 1.61 -16.16 20.97
C VAL A 142 3.01 -16.77 20.87
N PRO A 143 3.14 -18.09 21.03
CA PRO A 143 4.43 -18.75 20.92
C PRO A 143 4.99 -18.58 19.50
N PHE A 144 6.31 -18.51 19.40
CA PHE A 144 7.04 -18.51 18.12
C PHE A 144 6.88 -17.29 17.20
N VAL A 145 6.12 -16.25 17.57
CA VAL A 145 6.17 -14.95 16.87
C VAL A 145 7.56 -14.33 17.04
N LYS A 146 8.28 -14.14 15.93
CA LYS A 146 9.63 -13.55 15.89
C LYS A 146 9.56 -12.04 15.73
N GLN A 147 8.94 -11.58 14.64
CA GLN A 147 8.83 -10.16 14.30
C GLN A 147 7.40 -9.83 13.88
N ILE A 148 6.95 -8.65 14.31
CA ILE A 148 5.64 -8.10 13.96
C ILE A 148 5.85 -6.92 13.03
N TYR A 149 5.14 -6.95 11.90
CA TYR A 149 5.08 -5.89 10.90
C TYR A 149 3.64 -5.39 10.77
N SER A 150 3.43 -4.08 10.69
CA SER A 150 2.05 -3.57 10.63
C SER A 150 1.87 -2.24 9.90
N GLN A 151 0.84 -2.16 9.06
CA GLN A 151 0.24 -0.92 8.56
C GLN A 151 -0.57 -0.24 9.67
N ASN A 152 -0.73 1.09 9.60
CA ASN A 152 -1.50 1.86 10.60
C ASN A 152 -0.99 1.60 12.04
N ASN A 153 0.31 1.37 12.17
CA ASN A 153 0.94 1.03 13.43
C ASN A 153 0.98 2.20 14.41
N THR A 154 0.68 1.91 15.68
CA THR A 154 0.74 2.88 16.78
C THR A 154 1.72 2.50 17.89
N VAL A 155 2.51 1.44 17.69
CA VAL A 155 3.42 0.81 18.67
C VAL A 155 4.87 0.89 18.16
N LYS A 156 5.81 1.38 18.98
CA LYS A 156 7.18 1.67 18.51
C LYS A 156 8.01 0.41 18.25
N GLU A 157 7.72 -0.66 18.98
CA GLU A 157 8.38 -1.96 18.93
C GLU A 157 8.01 -2.77 17.68
N VAL A 158 6.96 -2.35 16.97
CA VAL A 158 6.47 -2.98 15.74
C VAL A 158 7.10 -2.31 14.53
N ILE A 159 7.50 -3.11 13.54
CA ILE A 159 8.03 -2.57 12.28
C ILE A 159 6.86 -2.05 11.45
N THR A 160 6.78 -0.72 11.32
CA THR A 160 5.73 -0.08 10.51
C THR A 160 5.90 -0.42 9.03
N LEU A 161 4.82 -0.89 8.41
CA LEU A 161 4.68 -1.07 6.97
C LEU A 161 3.94 0.13 6.37
N PRO A 162 4.33 0.58 5.16
CA PRO A 162 3.61 1.60 4.43
C PRO A 162 2.34 1.03 3.80
N ILE A 163 1.18 1.71 3.96
CA ILE A 163 -0.02 1.38 3.18
C ILE A 163 0.27 1.40 1.67
N GLY A 164 1.18 2.29 1.25
CA GLY A 164 1.66 2.39 -0.11
C GLY A 164 0.58 2.84 -1.08
N GLN A 165 0.63 2.36 -2.31
CA GLN A 165 -0.42 2.56 -3.30
C GLN A 165 -1.63 1.66 -3.02
N ALA A 166 -2.82 2.10 -3.40
CA ALA A 166 -4.02 1.30 -3.31
C ALA A 166 -3.95 0.01 -4.15
N ASN A 167 -4.77 -0.96 -3.76
CA ASN A 167 -4.93 -2.21 -4.49
C ASN A 167 -5.42 -1.97 -5.93
N SER A 168 -5.00 -2.81 -6.85
CA SER A 168 -5.24 -2.71 -8.30
C SER A 168 -6.71 -2.66 -8.71
N SER A 169 -7.61 -3.11 -7.83
CA SER A 169 -9.06 -3.02 -8.01
C SER A 169 -9.60 -1.58 -8.01
N TRP A 170 -8.83 -0.63 -7.48
CA TRP A 170 -9.20 0.79 -7.44
C TRP A 170 -8.54 1.57 -8.58
N LYS A 171 -9.23 2.59 -9.10
CA LYS A 171 -8.65 3.48 -10.13
C LYS A 171 -7.30 4.08 -9.72
N HIS A 172 -7.16 4.43 -8.43
CA HIS A 172 -5.95 4.98 -7.83
C HIS A 172 -4.93 3.91 -7.40
N GLY A 173 -5.18 2.64 -7.72
CA GLY A 173 -4.25 1.52 -7.61
C GLY A 173 -3.47 1.23 -8.89
N ASN A 174 -3.51 2.13 -9.88
CA ASN A 174 -2.81 1.93 -11.15
C ASN A 174 -1.30 2.19 -10.99
N SER A 175 -0.56 1.14 -10.67
CA SER A 175 0.90 1.20 -10.46
C SER A 175 1.70 1.60 -11.70
N LYS A 176 1.17 1.39 -12.91
CA LYS A 176 1.81 1.86 -14.14
C LYS A 176 1.84 3.39 -14.21
N ILE A 177 0.72 4.03 -13.93
CA ILE A 177 0.60 5.51 -13.95
C ILE A 177 1.59 6.14 -12.97
N LEU A 178 1.59 5.67 -11.72
CA LEU A 178 2.49 6.19 -10.69
C LEU A 178 3.96 5.88 -11.02
N GLY A 179 4.25 4.63 -11.43
CA GLY A 179 5.61 4.19 -11.75
C GLY A 179 6.21 4.88 -12.96
N ASP A 180 5.42 5.13 -14.02
CA ASP A 180 5.87 5.90 -15.18
C ASP A 180 6.23 7.34 -14.77
N LYS A 181 5.42 7.95 -13.89
CA LYS A 181 5.70 9.29 -13.36
C LYS A 181 6.96 9.32 -12.49
N MET A 182 7.15 8.32 -11.62
CA MET A 182 8.37 8.17 -10.82
C MET A 182 9.62 8.09 -11.71
N LYS A 183 9.60 7.24 -12.75
CA LYS A 183 10.70 7.11 -13.72
C LYS A 183 10.99 8.42 -14.45
N CYS A 184 9.97 9.22 -14.77
CA CYS A 184 10.16 10.56 -15.34
C CYS A 184 10.86 11.51 -14.37
N ILE A 185 10.49 11.48 -13.08
CA ILE A 185 11.10 12.31 -12.02
C ILE A 185 12.54 11.89 -11.73
N GLU A 186 12.86 10.59 -11.82
CA GLU A 186 14.22 10.09 -11.62
C GLU A 186 15.16 10.47 -12.78
N LYS A 187 14.68 10.31 -14.02
CA LYS A 187 15.48 10.60 -15.22
C LYS A 187 15.80 12.07 -15.40
N SER A 188 15.01 12.98 -14.82
CA SER A 188 15.17 14.41 -15.09
C SER A 188 16.45 15.01 -14.52
N MET A 189 17.23 14.31 -13.67
CA MET A 189 18.47 14.72 -12.96
C MET A 189 18.32 16.00 -12.11
N ASP A 190 17.73 17.04 -12.68
CA ASP A 190 17.06 18.15 -12.02
C ASP A 190 15.64 17.71 -11.62
N CYS A 191 15.27 17.99 -10.39
CA CYS A 191 13.94 17.71 -9.85
C CYS A 191 12.87 18.24 -10.82
N VAL A 192 11.78 17.49 -11.05
CA VAL A 192 10.58 18.06 -11.70
C VAL A 192 10.28 19.39 -11.02
N GLU A 193 10.33 20.47 -11.79
CA GLU A 193 10.19 21.81 -11.24
C GLU A 193 8.85 21.91 -10.51
N LYS A 194 8.94 22.11 -9.19
CA LYS A 194 7.76 22.24 -8.34
C LYS A 194 7.24 23.66 -8.49
N THR A 195 6.39 23.87 -9.48
CA THR A 195 5.84 25.19 -9.83
C THR A 195 4.70 25.63 -8.93
N MET A 196 4.07 24.70 -8.20
CA MET A 196 2.91 24.96 -7.35
C MET A 196 3.26 24.89 -5.85
N GLY A 197 2.51 25.62 -5.02
CA GLY A 197 2.72 25.70 -3.56
C GLY A 197 2.23 24.47 -2.80
N ILE A 198 1.01 24.54 -2.25
CA ILE A 198 0.39 23.50 -1.44
C ILE A 198 -0.81 22.88 -2.17
N PHE A 199 -0.80 21.56 -2.32
CA PHE A 199 -1.93 20.80 -2.84
C PHE A 199 -2.95 20.55 -1.73
N LEU A 200 -4.20 20.95 -1.95
CA LEU A 200 -5.30 20.73 -1.02
C LEU A 200 -6.52 20.16 -1.75
N ASN A 201 -6.84 18.92 -1.39
CA ASN A 201 -8.06 18.21 -1.78
C ASN A 201 -8.27 17.05 -0.81
N PHE A 202 -9.49 16.70 -0.42
CA PHE A 202 -9.80 15.45 0.30
C PHE A 202 -11.30 15.19 0.31
N ASN A 203 -11.68 13.93 0.45
CA ASN A 203 -13.08 13.56 0.71
C ASN A 203 -13.38 13.58 2.22
N ILE A 204 -14.61 13.92 2.60
CA ILE A 204 -15.07 13.84 3.98
C ILE A 204 -15.42 12.38 4.28
N THR A 205 -14.41 11.59 4.64
CA THR A 205 -14.55 10.15 4.96
C THR A 205 -14.70 9.90 6.45
N THR A 206 -14.29 10.85 7.30
CA THR A 206 -14.39 10.75 8.75
C THR A 206 -14.88 12.06 9.36
N PRO A 207 -15.52 12.03 10.56
CA PRO A 207 -15.95 13.24 11.25
C PRO A 207 -14.81 14.24 11.52
N LYS A 208 -13.58 13.75 11.71
CA LYS A 208 -12.38 14.59 11.90
C LYS A 208 -12.07 15.52 10.72
N ARG A 209 -12.60 15.23 9.53
CA ARG A 209 -12.39 16.05 8.33
C ARG A 209 -13.41 17.19 8.18
N VAL A 210 -14.49 17.15 8.96
CA VAL A 210 -15.52 18.20 8.96
C VAL A 210 -14.91 19.50 9.50
N GLY A 211 -15.15 20.62 8.81
CA GLY A 211 -14.61 21.94 9.19
C GLY A 211 -13.15 22.19 8.79
N LEU A 212 -12.38 21.16 8.40
CA LEU A 212 -10.99 21.37 7.95
C LEU A 212 -10.89 22.26 6.71
N ARG A 213 -11.92 22.25 5.86
CA ARG A 213 -11.96 23.14 4.69
C ARG A 213 -12.01 24.61 5.08
N ASP A 214 -12.68 24.93 6.19
CA ASP A 214 -12.79 26.29 6.70
C ASP A 214 -11.47 26.74 7.35
N ILE A 215 -10.81 25.85 8.10
CA ILE A 215 -9.49 26.11 8.69
C ILE A 215 -8.44 26.37 7.59
N LEU A 216 -8.50 25.58 6.51
CA LEU A 216 -7.54 25.63 5.40
C LEU A 216 -8.02 26.50 4.23
N ASN A 217 -8.95 27.43 4.45
CA ASN A 217 -9.58 28.22 3.39
C ASN A 217 -8.61 29.14 2.64
N PHE A 218 -7.45 29.45 3.22
CA PHE A 218 -6.38 30.24 2.62
C PHE A 218 -5.60 29.47 1.55
N ILE A 219 -5.83 28.16 1.40
CA ILE A 219 -5.23 27.31 0.38
C ILE A 219 -6.28 27.02 -0.71
N PRO A 220 -5.98 27.31 -1.99
CA PRO A 220 -6.87 26.99 -3.10
C PRO A 220 -7.25 25.51 -3.12
N TRP A 221 -8.55 25.21 -3.32
CA TRP A 221 -9.00 23.84 -3.51
C TRP A 221 -8.61 23.34 -4.89
N VAL A 222 -8.12 22.11 -4.95
CA VAL A 222 -7.95 21.40 -6.21
C VAL A 222 -9.13 20.45 -6.40
N GLU A 223 -9.85 20.61 -7.51
CA GLU A 223 -10.95 19.72 -7.87
C GLU A 223 -10.50 18.28 -8.10
N ASN A 224 -11.42 17.34 -7.90
CA ASN A 224 -11.17 15.93 -8.16
C ASN A 224 -10.85 15.68 -9.64
N LYS A 225 -9.85 14.86 -9.90
CA LYS A 225 -9.34 14.52 -11.24
C LYS A 225 -9.28 13.02 -11.43
N GLU A 226 -9.32 12.57 -12.68
CA GLU A 226 -8.98 11.18 -13.00
C GLU A 226 -7.52 10.89 -12.63
N TYR A 227 -7.22 9.64 -12.31
CA TYR A 227 -5.99 9.30 -11.58
C TYR A 227 -4.70 9.75 -12.26
N GLN A 228 -4.58 9.61 -13.60
CA GLN A 228 -3.42 10.10 -14.35
C GLN A 228 -3.23 11.62 -14.17
N GLU A 229 -4.30 12.39 -14.38
CA GLU A 229 -4.26 13.84 -14.28
C GLU A 229 -4.02 14.29 -12.83
N TYR A 230 -4.55 13.55 -11.85
CA TYR A 230 -4.24 13.75 -10.44
C TYR A 230 -2.75 13.57 -10.15
N ILE A 231 -2.13 12.46 -10.57
CA ILE A 231 -0.69 12.19 -10.37
C ILE A 231 0.17 13.25 -11.07
N ASP A 232 -0.20 13.63 -12.30
CA ASP A 232 0.50 14.70 -13.04
C ASP A 232 0.35 16.07 -12.39
N THR A 233 -0.80 16.35 -11.79
CA THR A 233 -1.06 17.59 -11.05
C THR A 233 -0.27 17.60 -9.75
N LEU A 234 -0.40 16.57 -8.91
CA LEU A 234 0.26 16.46 -7.62
C LEU A 234 1.78 16.59 -7.75
N ALA A 235 2.38 15.98 -8.77
CA ALA A 235 3.82 16.05 -9.02
C ALA A 235 4.38 17.47 -9.23
N LYS A 236 3.53 18.46 -9.54
CA LYS A 236 3.93 19.88 -9.71
C LYS A 236 3.96 20.66 -8.39
N TYR A 237 3.39 20.13 -7.32
CA TYR A 237 3.31 20.82 -6.03
C TYR A 237 4.54 20.56 -5.15
N ARG A 238 4.93 21.57 -4.37
CA ARG A 238 5.99 21.44 -3.35
C ARG A 238 5.50 20.66 -2.14
N PHE A 239 4.28 20.96 -1.70
CA PHE A 239 3.67 20.40 -0.50
C PHE A 239 2.29 19.81 -0.77
N CYS A 240 1.84 18.88 0.07
CA CYS A 240 0.50 18.29 -0.03
C CYS A 240 -0.11 18.04 1.34
N ILE A 241 -1.36 18.45 1.53
CA ILE A 241 -2.12 18.22 2.76
C ILE A 241 -2.54 16.73 2.83
N CYS A 242 -1.95 16.02 3.79
CA CYS A 242 -2.18 14.59 4.04
C CYS A 242 -3.00 14.40 5.31
N VAL A 243 -4.31 14.55 5.20
CA VAL A 243 -5.24 14.34 6.31
C VAL A 243 -5.45 12.85 6.58
N GLU A 244 -5.46 12.45 7.86
CA GLU A 244 -5.88 11.11 8.30
C GLU A 244 -7.18 10.66 7.61
N GLY A 245 -7.20 9.41 7.14
CA GLY A 245 -8.38 8.78 6.54
C GLY A 245 -9.13 7.96 7.57
N ASN A 246 -9.63 6.80 7.13
CA ASN A 246 -10.14 5.79 8.05
C ASN A 246 -9.01 5.25 8.93
N GLY A 247 -7.84 4.98 8.32
CA GLY A 247 -6.57 4.72 9.01
C GLY A 247 -5.68 5.97 9.13
N LEU A 248 -4.65 5.85 9.98
CA LEU A 248 -3.62 6.88 10.17
C LEU A 248 -2.66 7.00 8.97
N ASP A 249 -2.34 5.87 8.35
CA ASP A 249 -1.49 5.77 7.17
C ASP A 249 -2.35 5.90 5.90
N THR A 250 -1.97 6.79 4.98
CA THR A 250 -2.81 7.13 3.82
C THR A 250 -2.08 6.94 2.49
N HIS A 251 -2.82 6.49 1.46
CA HIS A 251 -2.26 6.37 0.11
C HIS A 251 -1.67 7.69 -0.39
N ARG A 252 -2.32 8.82 -0.09
CA ARG A 252 -1.85 10.14 -0.49
C ARG A 252 -0.47 10.46 0.06
N PHE A 253 -0.20 10.10 1.32
CA PHE A 253 1.10 10.30 1.92
C PHE A 253 2.20 9.60 1.08
N TRP A 254 1.99 8.34 0.71
CA TRP A 254 2.96 7.59 -0.10
C TRP A 254 3.06 8.07 -1.54
N GLU A 255 1.94 8.46 -2.17
CA GLU A 255 1.97 9.13 -3.48
C GLU A 255 2.82 10.40 -3.45
N CYS A 256 2.75 11.17 -2.37
CA CYS A 256 3.59 12.35 -2.18
C CYS A 256 5.07 11.97 -2.09
N VAL A 257 5.42 10.95 -1.31
CA VAL A 257 6.79 10.43 -1.19
C VAL A 257 7.33 9.99 -2.56
N TYR A 258 6.58 9.16 -3.29
CA TYR A 258 6.98 8.67 -4.61
C TYR A 258 7.16 9.80 -5.64
N LEU A 259 6.38 10.87 -5.53
CA LEU A 259 6.43 12.02 -6.45
C LEU A 259 7.36 13.14 -5.99
N LYS A 260 8.10 12.95 -4.89
CA LYS A 260 8.92 13.99 -4.25
C LYS A 260 8.10 15.26 -3.97
N VAL A 261 6.95 15.11 -3.31
CA VAL A 261 6.06 16.20 -2.82
C VAL A 261 6.00 16.10 -1.30
N ILE A 262 6.28 17.18 -0.54
CA ILE A 262 6.44 17.09 0.92
C ILE A 262 5.06 16.93 1.56
N PRO A 263 4.75 15.80 2.21
CA PRO A 263 3.48 15.66 2.92
C PRO A 263 3.46 16.58 4.14
N ILE A 264 2.35 17.28 4.33
CA ILE A 264 2.02 18.05 5.52
C ILE A 264 0.98 17.26 6.31
N CYS A 265 1.33 16.87 7.53
CA CYS A 265 0.52 16.07 8.44
C CYS A 265 0.37 16.75 9.80
N VAL A 266 -0.59 16.28 10.60
CA VAL A 266 -0.69 16.60 12.03
C VAL A 266 -0.07 15.45 12.84
N LYS A 267 0.50 15.76 14.00
CA LYS A 267 1.06 14.79 14.95
C LYS A 267 0.03 13.77 15.41
N ASN A 268 0.39 12.50 15.27
CA ASN A 268 -0.32 11.35 15.80
C ASN A 268 0.70 10.22 16.05
N LYS A 269 0.24 9.10 16.61
CA LYS A 269 1.15 7.98 16.96
C LYS A 269 1.91 7.42 15.74
N TRP A 270 1.26 7.34 14.57
CA TRP A 270 1.89 6.83 13.36
C TRP A 270 2.89 7.83 12.77
N THR A 271 2.54 9.11 12.67
CA THR A 271 3.44 10.15 12.16
C THR A 271 4.66 10.33 13.06
N GLU A 272 4.50 10.18 14.39
CA GLU A 272 5.63 10.17 15.33
C GLU A 272 6.58 8.98 15.13
N ILE A 273 6.09 7.83 14.66
CA ILE A 273 6.96 6.68 14.30
C ILE A 273 7.66 6.92 12.95
N MET A 274 7.02 7.67 12.05
CA MET A 274 7.50 7.88 10.67
C MET A 274 8.36 9.13 10.48
N LYS A 275 8.34 10.10 11.42
CA LYS A 275 9.01 11.40 11.29
C LYS A 275 10.50 11.33 11.01
N ASP A 276 11.18 10.30 11.53
CA ASP A 276 12.62 10.10 11.34
C ASP A 276 12.94 9.25 10.11
N LYS A 277 11.90 8.66 9.48
CA LYS A 277 12.03 7.78 8.31
C LYS A 277 11.68 8.51 7.03
N VAL A 278 10.65 9.35 7.04
CA VAL A 278 10.13 10.05 5.87
C VAL A 278 10.22 11.56 6.08
N HIS A 279 10.69 12.28 5.09
CA HIS A 279 10.64 13.74 5.10
C HIS A 279 9.19 14.24 5.01
N MET A 280 8.72 14.90 6.06
CA MET A 280 7.38 15.47 6.17
C MET A 280 7.37 16.75 7.01
N ILE A 281 6.37 17.59 6.81
CA ILE A 281 6.04 18.66 7.76
C ILE A 281 5.03 18.10 8.76
N LEU A 282 5.33 18.27 10.04
CA LEU A 282 4.53 17.73 11.12
C LEU A 282 4.05 18.83 12.07
N LEU A 283 2.77 19.16 11.97
CA LEU A 283 2.09 20.22 12.73
C LEU A 283 1.50 19.67 14.03
N ASP A 284 1.38 20.52 15.07
CA ASP A 284 0.62 20.15 16.27
C ASP A 284 -0.89 20.17 15.99
N LYS A 285 -1.37 21.12 15.19
CA LYS A 285 -2.75 21.20 14.67
C LYS A 285 -2.79 21.94 13.32
N TRP A 286 -3.90 21.83 12.59
CA TRP A 286 -4.02 22.40 11.24
C TRP A 286 -3.94 23.93 11.19
N GLU A 287 -4.42 24.59 12.24
CA GLU A 287 -4.39 26.05 12.38
C GLU A 287 -2.96 26.62 12.35
N ASP A 288 -1.99 25.83 12.80
CA ASP A 288 -0.58 26.25 12.85
C ASP A 288 0.03 26.42 11.45
N LEU A 289 -0.59 25.83 10.41
CA LEU A 289 -0.08 25.91 9.04
C LEU A 289 -0.03 27.33 8.50
N LYS A 290 -0.94 28.21 8.94
CA LYS A 290 -1.05 29.58 8.44
C LYS A 290 0.24 30.37 8.65
N ASP A 291 0.92 30.12 9.77
CA ASP A 291 2.13 30.82 10.19
C ASP A 291 3.39 29.93 10.07
N TYR A 292 3.27 28.75 9.46
CA TYR A 292 4.35 27.78 9.37
C TYR A 292 5.37 28.18 8.28
N PRO A 293 6.69 28.19 8.55
CA PRO A 293 7.70 28.55 7.58
C PRO A 293 7.92 27.43 6.54
N LEU A 294 7.41 27.60 5.32
CA LEU A 294 7.49 26.60 4.24
C LEU A 294 8.80 26.65 3.43
N ASN A 295 9.95 26.62 4.10
CA ASN A 295 11.27 26.79 3.47
C ASN A 295 11.99 25.46 3.13
N TYR A 296 11.23 24.39 2.88
CA TYR A 296 11.77 23.04 2.69
C TYR A 296 11.93 22.66 1.22
N THR A 297 12.95 21.86 0.89
CA THR A 297 13.15 21.31 -0.45
C THR A 297 13.46 19.82 -0.39
N TRP A 298 13.07 19.06 -1.43
CA TRP A 298 13.34 17.63 -1.55
C TRP A 298 14.80 17.26 -1.85
N ARG A 299 15.71 18.24 -1.97
CA ARG A 299 17.06 18.02 -2.53
C ARG A 299 18.00 17.21 -1.61
N GLU A 300 17.56 16.82 -0.42
CA GLU A 300 18.44 16.26 0.62
C GLU A 300 18.17 14.78 0.97
N TYR A 301 17.24 14.08 0.31
CA TYR A 301 16.86 12.72 0.74
C TYR A 301 16.85 11.68 -0.39
N GLN A 302 17.55 10.57 -0.15
CA GLN A 302 17.39 9.31 -0.87
C GLN A 302 16.08 8.66 -0.40
N CYS A 303 15.28 8.11 -1.32
CA CYS A 303 14.07 7.36 -0.98
C CYS A 303 14.41 6.26 0.04
N ILE A 304 13.50 6.02 0.98
CA ILE A 304 13.65 4.97 1.98
C ILE A 304 13.79 3.62 1.26
N ASP A 305 14.89 2.92 1.51
CA ASP A 305 14.99 1.50 1.23
C ASP A 305 14.06 0.75 2.21
N ILE A 306 12.84 0.45 1.79
CA ILE A 306 11.88 -0.42 2.49
C ILE A 306 11.87 -1.79 1.83
#